data_AF-A0A453SBF4-F1
#
_entry.id   AF-A0A453SBF4-F1
#
_cell.length_a   1.000
_cell.length_b   1.000
_cell.length_c   1.000
_cell.angle_alpha   90.00
_cell.angle_beta   90.00
_cell.angle_gamma   90.00
#
_symmetry.space_group_name_H-M   'P 1'
#
loop_
_entity.id
_entity.type
_entity.pdbx_description
1 polymer ?
#
loop_
_entity_poly.entity_id
_entity_poly.type
_entity_poly.pdbx_seq_one_letter_code
_entity_poly.pdbx_strand_id
1 'polypeptide(L)'
;MEAAMASSVVGSRAEFGSRLGLARPWLRPTGGRGGPHTPLSFRHLPWPTSRLVRSRAARTRGVVAAANPHQQQVGVEGIAAMEPERGSPVQVREEIARCYELVRRLGRGAVYLGSSRVPAAHPHYHQTAQLAAEIAKLLDCTTWTGAGPGLMDAAIQGALEAGKPIGGFKIGKEAGEWTASNFHPYLPSETYLTCRFFSARKHGLVDAVVRNNSTDRTAIVALPGGIGTLDELFEIMALIQLERIGSALPVPFLLMNYDSYYSKLLEFLNDCEDWGTVSPGEVASLWKICSGNHEALEYLAQFYDVPTGERNYGISSPPSKEDRVPSYTVRR
;
A
#
# COMPACT_ATOMS: atom_id res chain seq x y z
N MET A 1 42.45 -16.33 -39.09
CA MET A 1 43.28 -17.20 -39.95
C MET A 1 43.93 -18.20 -39.01
N GLU A 2 43.71 -19.50 -39.05
CA GLU A 2 43.12 -20.41 -40.05
C GLU A 2 42.68 -21.72 -39.34
N ALA A 3 41.66 -22.38 -39.91
CA ALA A 3 41.36 -23.83 -39.99
C ALA A 3 41.75 -24.78 -38.83
N ALA A 4 40.81 -25.47 -38.16
CA ALA A 4 39.95 -26.60 -38.59
C ALA A 4 40.64 -27.99 -38.57
N MET A 5 40.02 -28.95 -37.85
CA MET A 5 39.90 -30.36 -38.24
C MET A 5 38.77 -31.01 -37.42
N ALA A 6 37.95 -31.78 -38.13
CA ALA A 6 36.66 -32.34 -37.70
C ALA A 6 36.73 -33.86 -37.56
N SER A 7 35.75 -34.44 -36.85
CA SER A 7 35.19 -35.79 -37.04
C SER A 7 33.89 -35.84 -36.21
N SER A 8 32.66 -35.80 -36.75
CA SER A 8 31.87 -36.82 -37.49
C SER A 8 31.76 -38.15 -36.73
N VAL A 9 30.59 -38.68 -36.35
CA VAL A 9 29.54 -39.29 -37.21
C VAL A 9 28.34 -39.74 -36.35
N VAL A 10 27.11 -39.39 -36.81
CA VAL A 10 25.79 -40.12 -36.76
C VAL A 10 25.18 -40.46 -35.40
N GLY A 11 23.90 -40.23 -35.08
CA GLY A 11 22.72 -39.89 -35.88
C GLY A 11 21.56 -40.80 -35.45
N SER A 12 20.45 -40.21 -35.00
CA SER A 12 19.13 -40.83 -34.98
C SER A 12 18.07 -39.74 -34.86
N ARG A 13 17.19 -39.69 -35.87
CA ARG A 13 16.16 -38.70 -36.14
C ARG A 13 14.84 -39.48 -36.22
N ALA A 14 13.80 -39.00 -35.55
CA ALA A 14 12.39 -39.34 -35.81
C ALA A 14 11.59 -38.06 -35.51
N GLU A 15 11.28 -37.25 -36.53
CA GLU A 15 10.04 -37.24 -37.33
C GLU A 15 8.76 -37.17 -36.46
N PHE A 16 8.15 -35.97 -36.38
CA PHE A 16 7.10 -35.42 -37.25
C PHE A 16 5.73 -36.07 -37.05
N GLY A 17 4.85 -35.31 -36.39
CA GLY A 17 3.42 -35.58 -36.27
C GLY A 17 2.65 -34.27 -36.27
N SER A 18 2.41 -33.74 -37.46
CA SER A 18 1.50 -32.63 -37.73
C SER A 18 0.05 -33.08 -37.60
N ARG A 19 -0.80 -32.31 -36.89
CA ARG A 19 -2.24 -32.25 -37.17
C ARG A 19 -2.78 -30.83 -37.06
N LEU A 20 -3.15 -30.32 -38.23
CA LEU A 20 -3.98 -29.16 -38.50
C LEU A 20 -5.45 -29.42 -38.15
N GLY A 21 -6.17 -28.32 -37.88
CA GLY A 21 -7.64 -28.20 -37.97
C GLY A 21 -8.35 -28.37 -36.62
N LEU A 22 -9.27 -27.50 -36.18
CA LEU A 22 -10.23 -26.69 -36.93
C LEU A 22 -10.64 -25.47 -36.10
N ALA A 23 -10.70 -24.32 -36.76
CA ALA A 23 -11.43 -23.14 -36.31
C ALA A 23 -12.91 -23.51 -36.06
N ARG A 24 -13.48 -23.02 -34.96
CA ARG A 24 -14.93 -23.06 -34.73
C ARG A 24 -15.55 -21.69 -35.01
N PRO A 25 -16.72 -21.63 -35.68
CA PRO A 25 -17.26 -20.38 -36.19
C PRO A 25 -18.12 -19.65 -35.14
N TRP A 26 -18.07 -18.34 -35.23
CA TRP A 26 -19.02 -17.42 -34.61
C TRP A 26 -20.44 -17.72 -35.08
N LEU A 27 -21.31 -18.11 -34.15
CA LEU A 27 -22.75 -18.20 -34.37
C LEU A 27 -23.38 -16.84 -34.08
N ARG A 28 -23.99 -16.24 -35.12
CA ARG A 28 -24.96 -15.15 -35.01
C ARG A 28 -26.28 -15.69 -34.47
N PRO A 29 -26.99 -14.96 -33.58
CA PRO A 29 -28.43 -15.05 -33.47
C PRO A 29 -29.09 -14.00 -34.38
N THR A 30 -29.95 -14.47 -35.26
CA THR A 30 -30.91 -13.68 -36.05
C THR A 30 -32.15 -13.35 -35.20
N GLY A 31 -32.48 -12.06 -35.12
CA GLY A 31 -33.84 -11.50 -35.31
C GLY A 31 -34.93 -11.75 -34.25
N GLY A 32 -35.40 -10.66 -33.63
CA GLY A 32 -36.73 -10.61 -33.00
C GLY A 32 -37.04 -9.34 -32.21
N ARG A 33 -37.61 -8.32 -32.88
CA ARG A 33 -38.61 -7.28 -32.48
C ARG A 33 -38.63 -6.85 -31.00
N GLY A 34 -38.50 -5.58 -30.59
CA GLY A 34 -39.07 -4.34 -31.12
C GLY A 34 -39.88 -3.65 -30.01
N GLY A 35 -39.45 -2.47 -29.54
CA GLY A 35 -40.16 -1.62 -28.56
C GLY A 35 -39.33 -0.36 -28.25
N PRO A 36 -39.94 0.84 -28.10
CA PRO A 36 -39.31 2.09 -28.53
C PRO A 36 -38.35 2.69 -27.49
N HIS A 37 -37.16 3.10 -27.95
CA HIS A 37 -36.23 3.95 -27.22
C HIS A 37 -36.69 5.41 -27.30
N THR A 38 -37.05 5.99 -26.17
CA THR A 38 -37.14 7.44 -25.97
C THR A 38 -35.73 8.02 -25.81
N PRO A 39 -35.31 9.03 -26.59
CA PRO A 39 -34.03 9.69 -26.38
C PRO A 39 -34.13 10.65 -25.19
N LEU A 40 -33.39 10.37 -24.12
CA LEU A 40 -33.18 11.32 -23.02
C LEU A 40 -32.30 12.47 -23.53
N SER A 41 -32.89 13.67 -23.61
CA SER A 41 -32.16 14.89 -23.93
C SER A 41 -31.16 15.21 -22.80
N PHE A 42 -29.87 15.27 -23.13
CA PHE A 42 -28.87 15.87 -22.25
C PHE A 42 -29.15 17.38 -22.16
N ARG A 43 -29.76 17.81 -21.04
CA ARG A 43 -29.77 19.22 -20.65
C ARG A 43 -28.41 19.57 -20.06
N HIS A 44 -27.68 20.45 -20.73
CA HIS A 44 -26.51 21.12 -20.18
C HIS A 44 -26.91 21.88 -18.90
N LEU A 45 -26.37 21.46 -17.76
CA LEU A 45 -26.39 22.23 -16.51
C LEU A 45 -25.17 23.17 -16.50
N PRO A 46 -25.35 24.47 -16.27
CA PRO A 46 -24.22 25.41 -16.22
C PRO A 46 -23.44 25.27 -14.90
N TRP A 47 -22.12 25.31 -15.01
CA TRP A 47 -21.16 25.36 -13.90
C TRP A 47 -21.33 26.68 -13.10
N PRO A 48 -21.36 26.67 -11.76
CA PRO A 48 -21.42 27.90 -10.99
C PRO A 48 -20.05 28.60 -10.99
N THR A 49 -19.95 29.75 -11.66
CA THR A 49 -18.82 30.67 -11.52
C THR A 49 -18.99 31.51 -10.25
N SER A 50 -18.26 31.17 -9.18
CA SER A 50 -18.16 32.05 -8.01
C SER A 50 -17.21 33.21 -8.30
N ARG A 51 -17.75 34.42 -8.26
CA ARG A 51 -17.04 35.71 -8.43
C ARG A 51 -16.01 35.90 -7.31
N LEU A 52 -14.77 36.23 -7.70
CA LEU A 52 -13.75 36.79 -6.82
C LEU A 52 -14.23 38.17 -6.31
N VAL A 53 -14.52 38.27 -5.01
CA VAL A 53 -14.67 39.56 -4.34
C VAL A 53 -13.29 40.03 -3.91
N ARG A 54 -12.74 41.04 -4.60
CA ARG A 54 -11.54 41.76 -4.16
C ARG A 54 -11.92 42.75 -3.06
N SER A 55 -11.57 42.47 -1.81
CA SER A 55 -11.60 43.47 -0.74
C SER A 55 -10.35 44.36 -0.83
N ARG A 56 -10.56 45.66 -1.05
CA ARG A 56 -9.53 46.72 -0.96
C ARG A 56 -9.07 46.87 0.49
N ALA A 57 -7.78 46.69 0.75
CA ALA A 57 -7.13 47.06 2.00
C ALA A 57 -7.02 48.60 2.09
N ALA A 58 -7.56 49.17 3.16
CA ALA A 58 -7.38 50.58 3.51
C ALA A 58 -6.00 50.75 4.19
N ARG A 59 -5.19 51.67 3.66
CA ARG A 59 -3.94 52.14 4.30
C ARG A 59 -4.28 53.19 5.34
N THR A 60 -3.96 52.92 6.60
CA THR A 60 -3.84 53.95 7.65
C THR A 60 -2.37 54.14 7.98
N ARG A 61 -1.89 55.38 7.78
CA ARG A 61 -0.58 55.86 8.25
C ARG A 61 -0.65 56.06 9.77
N GLY A 62 0.33 55.53 10.48
CA GLY A 62 0.49 55.74 11.93
C GLY A 62 1.96 55.64 12.35
N VAL A 63 2.56 56.82 12.54
CA VAL A 63 3.61 57.22 13.49
C VAL A 63 4.81 56.28 13.73
N VAL A 64 5.99 56.78 13.33
CA VAL A 64 7.31 56.26 13.71
C VAL A 64 7.62 56.67 15.14
N ALA A 65 7.83 55.69 16.02
CA ALA A 65 8.47 55.88 17.33
C ALA A 65 9.79 55.10 17.34
N ALA A 66 10.89 55.81 17.60
CA ALA A 66 12.23 55.25 17.70
C ALA A 66 12.40 54.50 19.03
N ALA A 67 13.00 53.30 19.00
CA ALA A 67 13.45 52.59 20.19
C ALA A 67 14.75 51.80 19.92
N ASN A 68 15.59 51.77 20.97
CA ASN A 68 16.97 51.32 21.10
C ASN A 68 17.39 50.00 20.39
N PRO A 69 18.65 49.90 19.91
CA PRO A 69 19.22 48.66 19.42
C PRO A 69 19.98 47.95 20.54
N HIS A 70 19.36 46.98 21.22
CA HIS A 70 20.07 45.88 21.87
C HIS A 70 19.05 44.83 22.32
N GLN A 71 18.67 43.92 21.42
CA GLN A 71 18.12 42.65 21.82
C GLN A 71 18.49 41.57 20.81
N GLN A 72 19.26 40.62 21.32
CA GLN A 72 19.70 39.36 20.75
C GLN A 72 18.74 38.79 19.70
N GLN A 73 19.24 38.61 18.47
CA GLN A 73 18.66 37.74 17.47
C GLN A 73 18.77 36.30 17.98
N VAL A 74 17.69 35.78 18.54
CA VAL A 74 17.44 34.33 18.56
C VAL A 74 16.74 34.02 17.26
N GLY A 75 17.43 33.28 16.39
CA GLY A 75 17.02 32.99 15.03
C GLY A 75 15.66 32.30 14.97
N VAL A 76 14.72 32.94 14.28
CA VAL A 76 13.52 32.29 13.75
C VAL A 76 13.92 31.71 12.39
N GLU A 77 14.54 30.53 12.38
CA GLU A 77 14.61 29.72 11.16
C GLU A 77 13.28 28.98 11.00
N GLY A 78 12.27 29.76 10.62
CA GLY A 78 10.93 29.30 10.28
C GLY A 78 10.77 29.21 8.76
N ILE A 79 10.48 27.99 8.30
CA ILE A 79 9.74 27.69 7.07
C ILE A 79 10.50 28.02 5.76
N ALA A 80 11.44 27.15 5.39
CA ALA A 80 11.79 26.97 3.99
C ALA A 80 10.69 26.14 3.29
N ALA A 81 9.53 26.76 3.06
CA ALA A 81 8.49 26.25 2.18
C ALA A 81 8.89 26.50 0.72
N MET A 82 9.82 25.69 0.20
CA MET A 82 9.95 25.39 -1.23
C MET A 82 10.53 23.98 -1.30
N GLU A 83 9.69 22.98 -1.63
CA GLU A 83 10.20 21.73 -2.22
C GLU A 83 11.15 22.18 -3.35
N PRO A 84 12.46 21.91 -3.28
CA PRO A 84 13.36 22.44 -4.28
C PRO A 84 12.90 21.91 -5.64
N GLU A 85 12.96 22.77 -6.64
CA GLU A 85 12.85 22.41 -8.05
C GLU A 85 13.51 21.04 -8.26
N ARG A 86 12.83 20.11 -8.95
CA ARG A 86 13.36 18.76 -9.20
C ARG A 86 14.67 18.90 -9.97
N GLY A 87 15.80 18.97 -9.26
CA GLY A 87 17.07 19.40 -9.84
C GLY A 87 17.58 18.39 -10.87
N SER A 88 17.45 17.10 -10.59
CA SER A 88 17.85 16.03 -11.52
C SER A 88 17.20 14.69 -11.16
N PRO A 89 16.91 13.81 -12.15
CA PRO A 89 16.54 12.41 -11.91
C PRO A 89 17.56 11.65 -11.05
N VAL A 90 18.82 12.09 -11.04
CA VAL A 90 19.89 11.51 -10.22
C VAL A 90 19.55 11.53 -8.73
N GLN A 91 18.94 12.60 -8.23
CA GLN A 91 18.57 12.70 -6.81
C GLN A 91 17.52 11.66 -6.41
N VAL A 92 16.56 11.39 -7.30
CA VAL A 92 15.55 10.34 -7.07
C VAL A 92 16.21 8.98 -7.05
N ARG A 93 17.13 8.71 -7.99
CA ARG A 93 17.90 7.46 -8.04
C ARG A 93 18.74 7.26 -6.78
N GLU A 94 19.42 8.29 -6.29
CA GLU A 94 20.22 8.24 -5.07
C GLU A 94 19.36 7.99 -3.82
N GLU A 95 18.17 8.58 -3.76
CA GLU A 95 17.24 8.30 -2.67
C GLU A 95 16.67 6.88 -2.74
N ILE A 96 16.31 6.39 -3.93
CA ILE A 96 15.93 4.99 -4.14
C ILE A 96 17.06 4.05 -3.70
N ALA A 97 18.32 4.34 -4.05
CA ALA A 97 19.47 3.53 -3.64
C ALA A 97 19.61 3.45 -2.10
N ARG A 98 19.38 4.56 -1.38
CA ARG A 98 19.34 4.58 0.09
C ARG A 98 18.18 3.75 0.64
N CYS A 99 17.02 3.74 -0.03
CA CYS A 99 15.92 2.85 0.36
C CYS A 99 16.33 1.37 0.28
N TYR A 100 16.89 0.94 -0.86
CA TYR A 100 17.38 -0.44 -1.04
C TYR A 100 18.45 -0.81 -0.01
N GLU A 101 19.37 0.10 0.31
CA GLU A 101 20.39 -0.14 1.34
C GLU A 101 19.78 -0.35 2.72
N LEU A 102 18.77 0.47 3.09
CA LEU A 102 18.05 0.32 4.35
C LEU A 102 17.33 -1.04 4.42
N VAL A 103 16.62 -1.44 3.36
CA VAL A 103 15.95 -2.75 3.29
C VAL A 103 16.95 -3.89 3.39
N ARG A 104 18.08 -3.81 2.67
CA ARG A 104 19.12 -4.83 2.74
C ARG A 104 19.71 -4.99 4.14
N ARG A 105 19.87 -3.89 4.88
CA ARG A 105 20.42 -3.91 6.25
C ARG A 105 19.43 -4.44 7.27
N LEU A 106 18.17 -4.01 7.20
CA LEU A 106 17.16 -4.38 8.18
C LEU A 106 16.45 -5.70 7.83
N GLY A 107 16.58 -6.18 6.60
CA GLY A 107 15.85 -7.34 6.10
C GLY A 107 14.45 -6.99 5.61
N ARG A 108 13.96 -7.82 4.70
CA ARG A 108 12.57 -7.75 4.21
C ARG A 108 11.61 -8.31 5.25
N GLY A 109 10.34 -7.95 5.15
CA GLY A 109 9.35 -8.47 6.09
C GLY A 109 7.93 -7.99 5.81
N ALA A 110 7.19 -7.70 6.87
CA ALA A 110 5.79 -7.32 6.78
C ALA A 110 5.65 -5.80 6.58
N VAL A 111 5.04 -5.39 5.47
CA VAL A 111 4.73 -3.98 5.16
C VAL A 111 3.29 -3.67 5.55
N TYR A 112 3.11 -2.67 6.41
CA TYR A 112 1.80 -2.20 6.86
C TYR A 112 1.45 -0.87 6.19
N LEU A 113 0.29 -0.85 5.55
CA LEU A 113 -0.34 0.33 4.97
C LEU A 113 -1.55 0.67 5.84
N GLY A 114 -1.69 1.92 6.29
CA GLY A 114 -2.81 2.26 7.17
C GLY A 114 -2.97 3.75 7.42
N SER A 115 -4.10 4.11 8.02
CA SER A 115 -4.42 5.51 8.32
C SER A 115 -3.39 6.17 9.22
N SER A 116 -2.94 7.38 8.84
CA SER A 116 -2.18 8.28 9.70
C SER A 116 -3.03 9.03 10.73
N ARG A 117 -4.36 8.85 10.73
CA ARG A 117 -5.31 9.67 11.50
C ARG A 117 -6.08 8.91 12.57
N VAL A 118 -6.02 7.58 12.58
CA VAL A 118 -6.71 6.77 13.59
C VAL A 118 -6.01 6.98 14.94
N PRO A 119 -6.68 7.49 15.99
CA PRO A 119 -6.04 7.77 17.26
C PRO A 119 -5.75 6.49 18.05
N ALA A 120 -4.81 6.55 19.00
CA ALA A 120 -4.42 5.44 19.86
C ALA A 120 -5.59 4.82 20.65
N ALA A 121 -6.63 5.62 20.97
CA ALA A 121 -7.82 5.16 21.67
C ALA A 121 -8.79 4.34 20.80
N HIS A 122 -8.62 4.32 19.48
CA HIS A 122 -9.51 3.60 18.58
C HIS A 122 -9.23 2.09 18.60
N PRO A 123 -10.24 1.20 18.60
CA PRO A 123 -10.03 -0.26 18.63
C PRO A 123 -9.06 -0.78 17.56
N HIS A 124 -9.14 -0.23 16.34
CA HIS A 124 -8.25 -0.63 15.24
C HIS A 124 -6.77 -0.36 15.53
N TYR A 125 -6.44 0.61 16.38
CA TYR A 125 -5.06 0.85 16.79
C TYR A 125 -4.53 -0.35 17.60
N HIS A 126 -5.26 -0.78 18.63
CA HIS A 126 -4.90 -1.94 19.44
C HIS A 126 -4.90 -3.25 18.63
N GLN A 127 -5.88 -3.44 17.76
CA GLN A 127 -5.91 -4.59 16.84
C GLN A 127 -4.70 -4.60 15.92
N THR A 128 -4.29 -3.44 15.41
CA THR A 128 -3.10 -3.32 14.55
C THR A 128 -1.82 -3.63 15.32
N ALA A 129 -1.63 -3.08 16.52
CA ALA A 129 -0.45 -3.36 17.34
C ALA A 129 -0.34 -4.86 17.65
N GLN A 130 -1.45 -5.49 18.06
CA GLN A 130 -1.49 -6.92 18.30
C GLN A 130 -1.18 -7.74 17.03
N LEU A 131 -1.79 -7.38 15.89
CA LEU A 131 -1.52 -8.05 14.62
C LEU A 131 -0.04 -7.95 14.24
N ALA A 132 0.55 -6.76 14.39
CA ALA A 132 1.95 -6.52 14.05
C ALA A 132 2.91 -7.31 14.93
N ALA A 133 2.65 -7.36 16.24
CA ALA A 133 3.42 -8.16 17.18
C ALA A 133 3.40 -9.66 16.81
N GLU A 134 2.22 -10.19 16.50
CA GLU A 134 2.04 -11.60 16.16
C GLU A 134 2.65 -11.95 14.79
N ILE A 135 2.47 -11.12 13.76
CA ILE A 135 3.09 -11.34 12.44
C ILE A 135 4.62 -11.28 12.56
N ALA A 136 5.17 -10.30 13.29
CA ALA A 136 6.62 -10.17 13.44
C ALA A 136 7.25 -11.38 14.15
N LYS A 137 6.54 -11.98 15.12
CA LYS A 137 6.95 -13.24 15.76
C LYS A 137 6.81 -14.44 14.82
N LEU A 138 5.65 -14.58 14.18
CA LEU A 138 5.30 -15.71 13.31
C LEU A 138 6.25 -15.83 12.12
N LEU A 139 6.58 -14.69 11.51
CA LEU A 139 7.41 -14.64 10.30
C LEU A 139 8.90 -14.41 10.59
N ASP A 140 9.25 -14.10 11.85
CA ASP A 140 10.60 -13.66 12.25
C ASP A 140 11.17 -12.59 11.31
N CYS A 141 10.39 -11.54 11.08
CA CYS A 141 10.67 -10.56 10.04
C CYS A 141 10.60 -9.10 10.54
N THR A 142 11.16 -8.20 9.74
CA THR A 142 11.11 -6.74 9.99
C THR A 142 9.72 -6.19 9.72
N THR A 143 9.25 -5.32 10.61
CA THR A 143 8.00 -4.57 10.41
C THR A 143 8.29 -3.25 9.71
N TRP A 144 7.70 -3.05 8.53
CA TRP A 144 7.89 -1.90 7.67
C TRP A 144 6.63 -1.03 7.61
N THR A 145 6.79 0.28 7.76
CA THR A 145 5.68 1.24 7.67
C THR A 145 6.11 2.55 6.98
N GLY A 146 5.17 3.47 6.78
CA GLY A 146 5.47 4.85 6.40
C GLY A 146 6.10 5.70 7.53
N ALA A 147 6.36 5.13 8.71
CA ALA A 147 6.91 5.82 9.90
C ALA A 147 6.11 7.09 10.27
N GLY A 148 4.80 7.02 10.12
CA GLY A 148 3.85 8.06 10.47
C GLY A 148 3.03 7.71 11.72
N PRO A 149 2.18 8.64 12.18
CA PRO A 149 1.26 8.41 13.29
C PRO A 149 0.16 7.39 12.91
N GLY A 150 -0.76 7.14 13.84
CA GLY A 150 -1.96 6.34 13.61
C GLY A 150 -1.68 4.85 13.51
N LEU A 151 -2.23 4.17 12.50
CA LEU A 151 -2.07 2.72 12.37
C LEU A 151 -0.63 2.31 11.98
N MET A 152 0.15 3.21 11.38
CA MET A 152 1.58 2.98 11.18
C MET A 152 2.32 2.95 12.52
N ASP A 153 2.02 3.89 13.41
CA ASP A 153 2.54 3.93 14.79
C ASP A 153 2.12 2.69 15.57
N ALA A 154 0.86 2.26 15.45
CA ALA A 154 0.38 1.02 16.06
C ALA A 154 1.20 -0.20 15.64
N ALA A 155 1.49 -0.34 14.34
CA ALA A 155 2.31 -1.45 13.85
C ALA A 155 3.75 -1.40 14.38
N ILE A 156 4.33 -0.19 14.49
CA ILE A 156 5.65 0.01 15.12
C ILE A 156 5.62 -0.42 16.59
N GLN A 157 4.61 -0.01 17.36
CA GLN A 157 4.47 -0.39 18.77
C GLN A 157 4.37 -1.91 18.93
N GLY A 158 3.57 -2.58 18.10
CA GLY A 158 3.47 -4.05 18.11
C GLY A 158 4.81 -4.75 17.85
N ALA A 159 5.58 -4.26 16.89
CA ALA A 159 6.91 -4.80 16.59
C ALA A 159 7.93 -4.56 17.72
N LEU A 160 7.88 -3.39 18.37
CA LEU A 160 8.70 -3.07 19.55
C LEU A 160 8.37 -4.02 20.71
N GLU A 161 7.08 -4.23 21.01
CA GLU A 161 6.62 -5.16 22.03
C GLU A 161 7.04 -6.61 21.73
N ALA A 162 7.11 -6.98 20.46
CA ALA A 162 7.62 -8.28 20.02
C ALA A 162 9.16 -8.41 20.06
N GLY A 163 9.89 -7.32 20.30
CA GLY A 163 11.36 -7.29 20.25
C GLY A 163 11.90 -7.56 18.84
N LYS A 164 11.16 -7.18 17.79
CA LYS A 164 11.52 -7.42 16.39
C LYS A 164 11.98 -6.14 15.68
N PRO A 165 12.76 -6.25 14.58
CA PRO A 165 13.25 -5.07 13.87
C PRO A 165 12.12 -4.25 13.25
N ILE A 166 12.36 -2.94 13.14
CA ILE A 166 11.45 -1.97 12.53
C ILE A 166 12.18 -1.22 11.43
N GLY A 167 11.48 -1.04 10.31
CA GLY A 167 11.91 -0.25 9.16
C GLY A 167 10.88 0.81 8.79
N GLY A 168 11.32 1.96 8.28
CA GLY A 168 10.40 3.06 7.98
C GLY A 168 10.79 3.91 6.77
N PHE A 169 9.81 4.31 5.97
CA PHE A 169 9.97 5.29 4.89
C PHE A 169 9.08 6.50 5.12
N LYS A 170 9.63 7.49 5.85
CA LYS A 170 8.93 8.69 6.24
C LYS A 170 8.86 9.70 5.08
N ILE A 171 7.91 10.64 5.16
CA ILE A 171 7.83 11.78 4.25
C ILE A 171 7.54 13.07 5.05
N GLY A 172 8.06 14.21 4.60
CA GLY A 172 7.99 15.48 5.35
C GLY A 172 6.58 16.08 5.48
N LYS A 173 5.63 15.64 4.65
CA LYS A 173 4.22 16.06 4.74
C LYS A 173 3.31 14.84 4.75
N GLU A 174 2.65 14.63 5.87
CA GLU A 174 1.80 13.47 6.11
C GLU A 174 0.42 13.92 6.58
N ALA A 175 -0.63 13.29 6.08
CA ALA A 175 -2.02 13.68 6.39
C ALA A 175 -2.42 15.15 6.07
N GLY A 176 -1.60 15.89 5.32
CA GLY A 176 -1.79 17.32 5.06
C GLY A 176 -1.02 18.24 6.00
N GLU A 177 -0.38 17.68 7.03
CA GLU A 177 0.41 18.39 8.02
C GLU A 177 1.91 18.20 7.76
N TRP A 178 2.68 19.26 7.95
CA TRP A 178 4.14 19.16 7.90
C TRP A 178 4.64 18.51 9.18
N THR A 179 5.52 17.52 9.05
CA THR A 179 6.21 16.96 10.20
C THR A 179 7.15 18.03 10.75
N ALA A 180 7.04 18.35 12.04
CA ALA A 180 7.85 19.39 12.68
C ALA A 180 9.37 19.12 12.59
N SER A 181 9.77 17.88 12.34
CA SER A 181 11.16 17.49 12.12
C SER A 181 11.27 16.38 11.07
N ASN A 182 12.46 16.26 10.46
CA ASN A 182 12.83 15.12 9.63
C ASN A 182 13.12 13.85 10.45
N PHE A 183 12.98 13.91 11.78
CA PHE A 183 13.24 12.81 12.69
C PHE A 183 11.93 12.19 13.18
N HIS A 184 11.95 10.86 13.36
CA HIS A 184 10.90 10.14 14.05
C HIS A 184 10.97 10.43 15.56
N PRO A 185 9.83 10.57 16.28
CA PRO A 185 9.82 10.94 17.70
C PRO A 185 10.58 9.99 18.64
N TYR A 186 10.65 8.69 18.29
CA TYR A 186 11.23 7.67 19.17
C TYR A 186 11.97 6.54 18.43
N LEU A 187 11.96 6.51 17.10
CA LEU A 187 12.69 5.47 16.37
C LEU A 187 14.15 5.89 16.19
N PRO A 188 15.13 4.97 16.33
CA PRO A 188 16.52 5.26 16.02
C PRO A 188 16.69 5.68 14.56
N SER A 189 17.54 6.67 14.27
CA SER A 189 17.67 7.26 12.94
C SER A 189 18.18 6.29 11.89
N GLU A 190 18.83 5.21 12.30
CA GLU A 190 19.27 4.11 11.46
C GLU A 190 18.14 3.14 11.08
N THR A 191 16.92 3.30 11.59
CA THR A 191 15.80 2.39 11.28
C THR A 191 14.85 2.92 10.21
N TYR A 192 14.96 4.20 9.84
CA TYR A 192 14.08 4.81 8.84
C TYR A 192 14.83 5.77 7.92
N LEU A 193 14.20 6.08 6.79
CA LEU A 193 14.63 7.13 5.88
C LEU A 193 13.50 8.14 5.70
N THR A 194 13.79 9.43 5.91
CA THR A 194 12.89 10.52 5.55
C THR A 194 13.09 10.84 4.07
N CYS A 195 12.18 10.32 3.24
CA CYS A 195 12.18 10.50 1.81
C CYS A 195 11.65 11.89 1.45
N ARG A 196 12.31 12.54 0.51
CA ARG A 196 11.83 13.77 -0.12
C ARG A 196 10.94 13.44 -1.31
N PHE A 197 11.27 12.37 -2.03
CA PHE A 197 10.55 11.95 -3.22
C PHE A 197 9.57 10.84 -2.88
N PHE A 198 8.27 11.10 -3.10
CA PHE A 198 7.22 10.11 -2.88
C PHE A 198 7.45 8.81 -3.68
N SER A 199 8.01 8.93 -4.88
CA SER A 199 8.40 7.76 -5.70
C SER A 199 9.48 6.91 -5.03
N ALA A 200 10.45 7.51 -4.34
CA ALA A 200 11.50 6.76 -3.65
C ALA A 200 10.95 6.01 -2.43
N ARG A 201 10.04 6.65 -1.67
CA ARG A 201 9.30 6.01 -0.58
C ARG A 201 8.54 4.77 -1.07
N LYS A 202 7.82 4.89 -2.19
CA LYS A 202 7.07 3.80 -2.80
C LYS A 202 7.97 2.62 -3.19
N HIS A 203 9.09 2.89 -3.84
CA HIS A 203 10.07 1.84 -4.18
C HIS A 203 10.63 1.16 -2.92
N GLY A 204 10.90 1.90 -1.86
CA GLY A 204 11.36 1.35 -0.58
C GLY A 204 10.34 0.39 0.04
N LEU A 205 9.07 0.79 0.10
CA LEU A 205 7.99 -0.07 0.63
C LEU A 205 7.79 -1.33 -0.22
N VAL A 206 7.85 -1.21 -1.55
CA VAL A 206 7.77 -2.38 -2.44
C VAL A 206 8.97 -3.30 -2.23
N ASP A 207 10.20 -2.79 -2.25
CA ASP A 207 11.40 -3.62 -2.06
C ASP A 207 11.40 -4.32 -0.69
N ALA A 208 10.87 -3.68 0.35
CA ALA A 208 10.78 -4.23 1.70
C ALA A 208 9.93 -5.51 1.79
N VAL A 209 9.04 -5.78 0.82
CA VAL A 209 8.11 -6.92 0.86
C VAL A 209 8.35 -7.96 -0.24
N VAL A 210 9.13 -7.65 -1.28
CA VAL A 210 9.40 -8.60 -2.36
C VAL A 210 10.04 -9.88 -1.82
N ARG A 211 9.60 -11.03 -2.33
CA ARG A 211 10.26 -12.32 -2.08
C ARG A 211 11.19 -12.65 -3.22
N ASN A 212 12.49 -12.71 -2.93
CA ASN A 212 13.54 -13.07 -3.88
C ASN A 212 13.99 -14.53 -3.72
N ASN A 213 13.76 -15.13 -2.55
CA ASN A 213 14.09 -16.52 -2.26
C ASN A 213 12.96 -17.18 -1.44
N SER A 214 12.88 -18.51 -1.47
CA SER A 214 11.81 -19.25 -0.79
C SER A 214 11.83 -19.10 0.74
N THR A 215 12.98 -18.72 1.30
CA THR A 215 13.16 -18.47 2.73
C THR A 215 12.68 -17.08 3.18
N ASP A 216 12.43 -16.14 2.26
CA ASP A 216 11.88 -14.83 2.58
C ASP A 216 10.44 -14.99 3.12
N ARG A 217 10.25 -14.54 4.36
CA ARG A 217 8.94 -14.45 5.03
C ARG A 217 8.51 -12.98 5.04
N THR A 218 7.59 -12.62 4.16
CA THR A 218 7.11 -11.24 3.98
C THR A 218 5.60 -11.22 3.91
N ALA A 219 4.98 -10.07 4.14
CA ALA A 219 3.54 -9.93 3.99
C ALA A 219 3.17 -8.48 3.72
N ILE A 220 2.10 -8.27 2.98
CA ILE A 220 1.50 -6.95 2.81
C ILE A 220 0.25 -6.92 3.67
N VAL A 221 0.09 -5.91 4.52
CA VAL A 221 -1.05 -5.75 5.41
C VAL A 221 -1.69 -4.39 5.15
N ALA A 222 -2.81 -4.39 4.42
CA ALA A 222 -3.63 -3.20 4.23
C ALA A 222 -4.65 -3.08 5.37
N LEU A 223 -4.42 -2.12 6.24
CA LEU A 223 -5.28 -1.74 7.36
C LEU A 223 -6.21 -0.59 6.96
N PRO A 224 -7.34 -0.38 7.68
CA PRO A 224 -8.24 0.74 7.43
C PRO A 224 -7.51 2.09 7.26
N GLY A 225 -7.79 2.77 6.15
CA GLY A 225 -6.99 3.89 5.71
C GLY A 225 -7.62 4.76 4.63
N GLY A 226 -7.09 5.97 4.49
CA GLY A 226 -7.57 6.96 3.52
C GLY A 226 -6.84 6.89 2.18
N ILE A 227 -6.81 8.03 1.46
CA ILE A 227 -6.23 8.13 0.11
C ILE A 227 -4.81 7.57 0.01
N GLY A 228 -3.92 7.88 0.97
CA GLY A 228 -2.55 7.37 0.94
C GLY A 228 -2.48 5.85 1.03
N THR A 229 -3.29 5.25 1.90
CA THR A 229 -3.40 3.79 2.03
C THR A 229 -3.98 3.17 0.76
N LEU A 230 -5.00 3.80 0.16
CA LEU A 230 -5.58 3.32 -1.09
C LEU A 230 -4.61 3.43 -2.28
N ASP A 231 -3.80 4.49 -2.34
CA ASP A 231 -2.74 4.64 -3.35
C ASP A 231 -1.70 3.51 -3.26
N GLU A 232 -1.19 3.23 -2.05
CA GLU A 232 -0.24 2.13 -1.84
C GLU A 232 -0.90 0.75 -2.09
N LEU A 233 -2.16 0.55 -1.67
CA LEU A 233 -2.92 -0.67 -1.89
C LEU A 233 -3.11 -0.96 -3.39
N PHE A 234 -3.59 0.02 -4.17
CA PHE A 234 -3.82 -0.17 -5.60
C PHE A 234 -2.52 -0.28 -6.39
N GLU A 235 -1.45 0.39 -5.97
CA GLU A 235 -0.12 0.21 -6.57
C GLU A 235 0.37 -1.23 -6.41
N ILE A 236 0.24 -1.80 -5.21
CA ILE A 236 0.62 -3.20 -4.96
C ILE A 236 -0.23 -4.16 -5.79
N MET A 237 -1.56 -3.95 -5.86
CA MET A 237 -2.43 -4.78 -6.71
C MET A 237 -1.97 -4.75 -8.16
N ALA A 238 -1.70 -3.56 -8.70
CA ALA A 238 -1.21 -3.42 -10.06
C ALA A 238 0.16 -4.11 -10.27
N LEU A 239 1.07 -4.03 -9.30
CA LEU A 239 2.37 -4.70 -9.37
C LEU A 239 2.25 -6.24 -9.36
N ILE A 240 1.30 -6.80 -8.59
CA ILE A 240 1.01 -8.25 -8.61
C ILE A 240 0.40 -8.64 -9.95
N GLN A 241 -0.61 -7.90 -10.41
CA GLN A 241 -1.30 -8.11 -11.69
C GLN A 241 -0.31 -8.06 -12.88
N LEU A 242 0.65 -7.14 -12.85
CA LEU A 242 1.69 -6.98 -13.87
C LEU A 242 2.89 -7.92 -13.69
N GLU A 243 2.81 -8.87 -12.74
CA GLU A 243 3.87 -9.84 -12.43
C GLU A 243 5.22 -9.17 -12.07
N ARG A 244 5.19 -7.92 -11.60
CA ARG A 244 6.39 -7.17 -11.15
C ARG A 244 6.78 -7.57 -9.73
N ILE A 245 5.80 -7.97 -8.92
CA ILE A 245 6.01 -8.65 -7.65
C ILE A 245 5.18 -9.94 -7.65
N GLY A 246 5.63 -10.98 -6.93
CA GLY A 246 4.82 -12.20 -6.78
C GLY A 246 4.96 -13.25 -7.91
N SER A 247 5.58 -12.91 -9.04
CA SER A 247 5.62 -13.78 -10.23
C SER A 247 6.52 -15.00 -10.05
N ALA A 248 7.71 -14.84 -9.48
CA ALA A 248 8.59 -15.96 -9.13
C ALA A 248 8.18 -16.62 -7.80
N LEU A 249 7.82 -15.80 -6.82
CA LEU A 249 7.44 -16.22 -5.47
C LEU A 249 6.27 -15.35 -4.99
N PRO A 250 5.07 -15.92 -4.80
CA PRO A 250 3.89 -15.15 -4.40
C PRO A 250 4.12 -14.37 -3.10
N VAL A 251 3.61 -13.15 -3.00
CA VAL A 251 3.69 -12.34 -1.77
C VAL A 251 2.30 -12.34 -1.14
N PRO A 252 2.12 -12.78 0.12
CA PRO A 252 0.80 -12.80 0.73
C PRO A 252 0.32 -11.36 0.99
N PHE A 253 -0.84 -11.02 0.45
CA PHE A 253 -1.46 -9.71 0.61
C PHE A 253 -2.76 -9.83 1.41
N LEU A 254 -2.78 -9.23 2.59
CA LEU A 254 -3.90 -9.20 3.52
C LEU A 254 -4.65 -7.87 3.42
N LEU A 255 -5.97 -7.92 3.24
CA LEU A 255 -6.88 -6.78 3.39
C LEU A 255 -7.66 -6.93 4.70
N MET A 256 -7.34 -6.10 5.70
CA MET A 256 -7.97 -6.13 7.00
C MET A 256 -9.29 -5.36 6.97
N ASN A 257 -10.40 -6.08 6.77
CA ASN A 257 -11.75 -5.53 6.71
C ASN A 257 -12.39 -5.41 8.10
N TYR A 258 -11.68 -4.76 9.04
CA TYR A 258 -12.20 -4.50 10.39
C TYR A 258 -13.50 -3.72 10.33
N ASP A 259 -14.50 -4.17 11.08
CA ASP A 259 -15.83 -3.55 11.13
C ASP A 259 -16.45 -3.27 9.75
N SER A 260 -16.13 -4.11 8.76
CA SER A 260 -16.62 -3.97 7.39
C SER A 260 -16.14 -2.70 6.68
N TYR A 261 -15.02 -2.09 7.11
CA TYR A 261 -14.46 -0.85 6.58
C TYR A 261 -14.35 -0.80 5.04
N TYR A 262 -13.88 -1.89 4.43
CA TYR A 262 -13.66 -2.01 2.99
C TYR A 262 -14.86 -2.53 2.22
N SER A 263 -16.00 -2.81 2.84
CA SER A 263 -17.12 -3.49 2.15
C SER A 263 -17.65 -2.69 0.96
N LYS A 264 -17.74 -1.36 1.08
CA LYS A 264 -18.14 -0.50 -0.05
C LYS A 264 -17.09 -0.45 -1.17
N LEU A 265 -15.81 -0.57 -0.83
CA LEU A 265 -14.75 -0.66 -1.83
C LEU A 265 -14.83 -2.00 -2.57
N LEU A 266 -15.09 -3.08 -1.84
CA LEU A 266 -15.25 -4.41 -2.42
C LEU A 266 -16.50 -4.47 -3.32
N GLU A 267 -17.61 -3.86 -2.92
CA GLU A 267 -18.80 -3.67 -3.77
C GLU A 267 -18.46 -2.89 -5.05
N PHE A 268 -17.72 -1.78 -4.93
CA PHE A 268 -17.28 -1.02 -6.09
C PHE A 268 -16.38 -1.83 -7.04
N LEU A 269 -15.49 -2.69 -6.51
CA LEU A 269 -14.66 -3.56 -7.33
C LEU A 269 -15.47 -4.66 -8.03
N ASN A 270 -16.56 -5.14 -7.40
CA ASN A 270 -17.51 -6.02 -8.08
C ASN A 270 -18.22 -5.30 -9.24
N ASP A 271 -18.63 -4.05 -9.04
CA ASP A 271 -19.17 -3.24 -10.14
C ASP A 271 -18.15 -3.11 -11.28
N CYS A 272 -16.86 -2.95 -10.97
CA CYS A 272 -15.79 -2.91 -11.97
C CYS A 272 -15.69 -4.21 -12.80
N GLU A 273 -15.92 -5.38 -12.18
CA GLU A 273 -16.04 -6.67 -12.89
C GLU A 273 -17.26 -6.69 -13.81
N ASP A 274 -18.41 -6.23 -13.33
CA ASP A 274 -19.65 -6.15 -14.13
C ASP A 274 -19.52 -5.20 -15.33
N TRP A 275 -18.78 -4.11 -15.17
CA TRP A 275 -18.44 -3.18 -16.26
C TRP A 275 -17.35 -3.71 -17.22
N GLY A 276 -16.71 -4.83 -16.90
CA GLY A 276 -15.62 -5.41 -17.70
C GLY A 276 -14.31 -4.63 -17.62
N THR A 277 -14.11 -3.85 -16.55
CA THR A 277 -12.86 -3.10 -16.32
C THR A 277 -11.80 -3.90 -15.58
N VAL A 278 -12.21 -5.02 -14.96
CA VAL A 278 -11.37 -6.08 -14.41
C VAL A 278 -12.00 -7.43 -14.78
N SER A 279 -11.20 -8.48 -14.92
CA SER A 279 -11.74 -9.81 -15.28
C SER A 279 -12.44 -10.47 -14.09
N PRO A 280 -13.43 -11.35 -14.31
CA PRO A 280 -14.10 -12.06 -13.22
C PRO A 280 -13.11 -12.83 -12.33
N GLY A 281 -13.14 -12.55 -11.02
CA GLY A 281 -12.27 -13.19 -10.03
C GLY A 281 -10.81 -12.71 -10.02
N GLU A 282 -10.44 -11.77 -10.89
CA GLU A 282 -9.09 -11.22 -10.98
C GLU A 282 -8.70 -10.54 -9.66
N VAL A 283 -9.51 -9.59 -9.20
CA VAL A 283 -9.28 -8.85 -7.95
C VAL A 283 -9.28 -9.79 -6.75
N ALA A 284 -10.25 -10.70 -6.68
CA ALA A 284 -10.39 -11.65 -5.57
C ALA A 284 -9.16 -12.56 -5.41
N SER A 285 -8.41 -12.81 -6.49
CA SER A 285 -7.20 -13.64 -6.47
C SER A 285 -5.95 -12.92 -5.95
N LEU A 286 -5.96 -11.58 -5.89
CA LEU A 286 -4.77 -10.77 -5.54
C LEU A 286 -4.50 -10.70 -4.04
N TRP A 287 -5.51 -10.92 -3.20
CA TRP A 287 -5.41 -10.76 -1.75
C TRP A 287 -6.27 -11.75 -0.97
N LYS A 288 -6.04 -11.79 0.33
CA LYS A 288 -6.90 -12.43 1.31
C LYS A 288 -7.58 -11.36 2.16
N ILE A 289 -8.91 -11.34 2.10
CA ILE A 289 -9.73 -10.48 2.95
C ILE A 289 -9.86 -11.15 4.32
N CYS A 290 -9.57 -10.40 5.38
CA CYS A 290 -9.63 -10.86 6.76
C CYS A 290 -10.54 -9.97 7.61
N SER A 291 -11.47 -10.56 8.34
CA SER A 291 -12.34 -9.80 9.27
C SER A 291 -11.66 -9.48 10.61
N GLY A 292 -10.52 -10.11 10.91
CA GLY A 292 -9.83 -9.98 12.19
C GLY A 292 -8.46 -10.64 12.19
N ASN A 293 -7.70 -10.40 13.27
CA ASN A 293 -6.29 -10.79 13.39
C ASN A 293 -6.05 -12.29 13.24
N HIS A 294 -6.88 -13.12 13.85
CA HIS A 294 -6.73 -14.58 13.81
C HIS A 294 -6.84 -15.14 12.40
N GLU A 295 -7.77 -14.64 11.58
CA GLU A 295 -7.90 -15.07 10.19
C GLU A 295 -6.66 -14.72 9.37
N ALA A 296 -6.08 -13.52 9.61
CA ALA A 296 -4.85 -13.10 8.96
C ALA A 296 -3.65 -13.96 9.35
N LEU A 297 -3.49 -14.25 10.65
CA LEU A 297 -2.39 -15.06 11.16
C LEU A 297 -2.49 -16.51 10.68
N GLU A 298 -3.69 -17.10 10.68
CA GLU A 298 -3.89 -18.45 10.16
C GLU A 298 -3.62 -18.54 8.67
N TYR A 299 -4.05 -17.54 7.90
CA TYR A 299 -3.71 -17.48 6.48
C TYR A 299 -2.19 -17.43 6.27
N LEU A 300 -1.46 -16.57 7.00
CA LEU A 300 -0.02 -16.49 6.87
C LEU A 300 0.67 -17.78 7.32
N ALA A 301 0.23 -18.39 8.41
CA ALA A 301 0.79 -19.66 8.88
C ALA A 301 0.57 -20.79 7.87
N GLN A 302 -0.60 -20.84 7.22
CA GLN A 302 -0.86 -21.79 6.13
C GLN A 302 -0.02 -21.48 4.90
N PHE A 303 0.05 -20.22 4.48
CA PHE A 303 0.84 -19.78 3.33
C PHE A 303 2.33 -20.15 3.47
N TYR A 304 2.82 -20.16 4.71
CA TYR A 304 4.21 -20.41 5.05
C TYR A 304 4.48 -21.79 5.67
N ASP A 305 3.50 -22.69 5.65
CA ASP A 305 3.60 -24.06 6.18
C ASP A 305 4.07 -24.13 7.65
N VAL A 306 3.66 -23.16 8.47
CA VAL A 306 3.97 -23.14 9.91
C VAL A 306 3.17 -24.24 10.61
N PRO A 307 3.82 -25.18 11.35
CA PRO A 307 3.13 -26.26 12.05
C PRO A 307 2.11 -25.77 13.07
N THR A 308 0.98 -26.47 13.21
CA THR A 308 -0.11 -26.08 14.13
C THR A 308 0.35 -25.92 15.58
N GLY A 309 1.30 -26.75 16.06
CA GLY A 309 1.84 -26.64 17.41
C GLY A 309 2.68 -25.37 17.67
N GLU A 310 3.10 -24.69 16.60
CA GLU A 310 3.86 -23.44 16.66
C GLU A 310 2.96 -22.20 16.51
N ARG A 311 1.67 -22.37 16.17
CA ARG A 311 0.67 -21.29 16.01
C ARG A 311 0.12 -20.83 17.36
N ASN A 312 1.00 -20.28 18.20
CA ASN A 312 0.68 -19.82 19.55
C ASN A 312 0.44 -18.31 19.56
N TYR A 313 -0.71 -17.89 19.06
CA TYR A 313 -1.06 -16.47 19.02
C TYR A 313 -1.56 -15.98 20.38
N GLY A 314 -1.14 -14.79 20.82
CA GLY A 314 -1.66 -14.13 22.02
C GLY A 314 -3.10 -13.58 21.87
N ILE A 315 -3.93 -14.20 21.03
CA ILE A 315 -5.25 -13.69 20.62
C ILE A 315 -6.30 -14.80 20.67
N SER A 316 -7.54 -14.44 21.02
CA SER A 316 -8.66 -15.39 20.99
C SER A 316 -9.10 -15.70 19.55
N SER A 317 -9.44 -16.96 19.29
CA SER A 317 -10.11 -17.36 18.05
C SER A 317 -11.42 -16.58 17.89
N PRO A 318 -11.82 -16.22 16.66
CA PRO A 318 -13.09 -15.53 16.44
C PRO A 318 -14.25 -16.42 16.92
N PRO A 319 -15.33 -15.83 17.46
CA PRO A 319 -16.56 -16.57 17.71
C PRO A 319 -17.08 -17.17 16.39
N SER A 320 -17.81 -18.28 16.50
CA SER A 320 -18.29 -19.05 15.35
C SER A 320 -19.11 -18.15 14.41
N LYS A 321 -19.16 -18.50 13.10
CA LYS A 321 -19.96 -17.73 12.12
C LYS A 321 -21.45 -17.62 12.49
N GLU A 322 -21.96 -18.48 13.37
CA GLU A 322 -23.35 -18.46 13.86
C GLU A 322 -23.64 -17.31 14.84
N ASP A 323 -22.62 -16.71 15.46
CA ASP A 323 -22.81 -15.68 16.50
C ASP A 323 -22.89 -14.23 15.94
N ARG A 324 -22.71 -14.03 14.63
CA ARG A 324 -22.77 -12.69 14.01
C ARG A 324 -24.20 -12.36 13.58
N VAL A 325 -25.02 -11.87 14.52
CA VAL A 325 -26.27 -11.15 14.17
C VAL A 325 -25.91 -9.69 13.87
N PRO A 326 -26.10 -9.19 12.64
CA PRO A 326 -25.81 -7.80 12.32
C PRO A 326 -26.94 -6.89 12.83
N SER A 327 -26.75 -6.25 13.98
CA SER A 327 -27.65 -5.19 14.46
C SER A 327 -27.25 -3.83 13.85
N TYR A 328 -27.64 -3.57 12.59
CA TYR A 328 -27.54 -2.23 12.03
C TYR A 328 -28.85 -1.47 12.26
N THR A 329 -28.86 -0.58 13.26
CA THR A 329 -29.86 0.49 13.32
C THR A 329 -29.32 1.68 12.54
N VAL A 330 -29.82 1.86 11.32
CA VAL A 330 -29.57 3.06 10.51
C VAL A 330 -30.26 4.24 11.20
N ARG A 331 -29.50 5.17 11.78
CA ARG A 331 -30.03 6.51 12.09
C ARG A 331 -30.05 7.32 10.79
N ARG A 332 -31.26 7.70 10.38
CA ARG A 332 -31.52 8.67 9.30
C ARG A 332 -31.09 10.08 9.69
#